data_AF-A0A927LS38-F1
#
_entry.id   AF-A0A927LS38-F1
#
_cell.length_a   1.000
_cell.length_b   1.000
_cell.length_c   1.000
_cell.angle_alpha   90.00
_cell.angle_beta   90.00
_cell.angle_gamma   90.00
#
_symmetry.space_group_name_H-M   'P 1'
#
loop_
_entity.id
_entity.type
_entity.pdbx_description
1 polymer ?
#
loop_
_entity_poly.entity_id
_entity_poly.type
_entity_poly.pdbx_seq_one_letter_code
_entity_poly.pdbx_strand_id
1 'polypeptide(L)' 'MASVNSIVVTGIEPFDYGHKRRVHMLDTKTGATYSMEFGSSVTEGRMRLMAPMLVKKAHKKRRGNVE' A
#
# COMPACT_ATOMS: atom_id res chain seq x y z
N MET A 1 10.79 19.53 -5.01
CA MET A 1 9.66 18.67 -5.40
C MET A 1 9.09 18.01 -4.16
N ALA A 2 7.90 18.41 -3.70
CA ALA A 2 7.24 17.72 -2.59
C ALA A 2 6.82 16.34 -3.07
N SER A 3 7.39 15.27 -2.51
CA SER A 3 6.88 13.92 -2.75
C SER A 3 5.44 13.88 -2.23
N VAL A 4 4.48 13.90 -3.15
CA VAL A 4 3.03 14.00 -2.84
C VAL A 4 2.56 12.74 -2.08
N ASN A 5 3.35 11.66 -2.12
CA ASN A 5 3.22 10.47 -1.29
C ASN A 5 4.43 10.29 -0.39
N SER A 6 4.21 10.32 0.93
CA SER A 6 5.19 9.93 1.95
C SER A 6 5.20 8.42 2.22
N ILE A 7 4.22 7.71 1.66
CA ILE A 7 4.12 6.26 1.75
C ILE A 7 4.97 5.64 0.64
N VAL A 8 5.96 4.85 1.04
CA VAL A 8 6.85 4.10 0.13
C VAL A 8 6.62 2.61 0.31
N VAL A 9 6.77 1.85 -0.77
CA VAL A 9 6.75 0.38 -0.70
C VAL A 9 8.11 -0.11 -0.24
N THR A 10 8.14 -0.87 0.85
CA THR A 10 9.36 -1.42 1.45
C THR A 10 9.60 -2.88 1.06
N GLY A 11 8.55 -3.62 0.70
CA GLY A 11 8.66 -5.02 0.32
C GLY A 11 7.43 -5.54 -0.40
N ILE A 12 7.63 -6.58 -1.22
CA ILE A 12 6.55 -7.34 -1.86
C ILE A 12 6.89 -8.81 -1.69
N GLU A 13 6.04 -9.54 -0.99
CA GLU A 13 6.26 -10.94 -0.68
C GLU A 13 5.12 -11.80 -1.21
N PRO A 14 5.39 -12.91 -1.91
CA PRO A 14 4.35 -13.87 -2.26
C PRO A 14 3.81 -14.55 -1.01
N PHE A 15 2.50 -14.78 -0.97
CA PHE A 15 1.83 -15.59 0.04
C PHE A 15 0.72 -16.42 -0.60
N ASP A 16 0.06 -17.29 0.16
CA ASP A 16 -1.04 -18.12 -0.36
C ASP A 16 -0.59 -19.01 -1.53
N TYR A 17 0.48 -19.79 -1.32
CA TYR A 17 1.12 -20.63 -2.35
C TYR A 17 1.58 -19.87 -3.61
N GLY A 18 1.81 -18.56 -3.49
CA GLY A 18 2.23 -17.69 -4.59
C GLY A 18 1.06 -17.14 -5.43
N HIS A 19 -0.18 -17.47 -5.08
CA HIS A 19 -1.38 -16.95 -5.75
C HIS A 19 -1.71 -15.52 -5.33
N LYS A 20 -1.15 -15.04 -4.22
CA LYS A 20 -1.32 -13.67 -3.75
C LYS A 20 0.04 -13.05 -3.42
N ARG A 21 0.08 -11.72 -3.38
CA ARG A 21 1.26 -10.95 -2.97
C ARG A 21 0.86 -9.93 -1.93
N ARG A 22 1.65 -9.84 -0.86
CA ARG A 22 1.49 -8.87 0.20
C ARG A 22 2.51 -7.77 -0.01
N VAL A 23 2.03 -6.54 -0.07
CA VAL A 23 2.83 -5.34 -0.28
C VAL A 23 2.96 -4.64 1.06
N HIS A 24 4.20 -4.49 1.51
CA HIS A 24 4.57 -3.78 2.73
C HIS A 24 4.93 -2.35 2.39
N MET A 25 4.44 -1.42 3.19
CA MET A 25 4.59 0.01 2.99
C MET A 25 4.94 0.71 4.29
N LEU A 26 5.67 1.80 4.19
CA LEU A 26 6.07 2.65 5.30
C LEU A 26 5.73 4.10 4.96
N ASP A 27 5.01 4.79 5.84
CA ASP A 27 4.88 6.24 5.79
C ASP A 27 6.11 6.90 6.42
N THR A 28 6.96 7.45 5.57
CA THR A 28 8.18 8.15 5.97
C THR A 28 7.93 9.43 6.77
N LYS A 29 6.69 9.96 6.79
CA LYS A 29 6.34 11.14 7.61
C LYS A 29 5.86 10.79 9.01
N THR A 30 5.12 9.70 9.15
CA THR A 30 4.47 9.32 10.42
C THR A 30 5.11 8.11 11.10
N GLY A 31 5.97 7.38 10.38
CA GLY A 31 6.52 6.09 10.81
C GLY A 31 5.51 4.93 10.75
N ALA A 32 4.28 5.18 10.28
CA ALA A 32 3.25 4.16 10.22
C ALA A 32 3.56 3.10 9.15
N THR A 33 3.40 1.83 9.52
CA THR A 33 3.53 0.70 8.58
C THR A 33 2.17 0.27 8.08
N TYR A 34 2.10 -0.11 6.81
CA TYR A 34 0.89 -0.59 6.15
C TYR A 34 1.17 -1.86 5.37
N SER A 35 0.16 -2.72 5.27
CA SER A 35 0.19 -3.88 4.40
C SER A 35 -1.06 -3.91 3.53
N MET A 36 -0.91 -4.36 2.28
CA MET A 36 -2.00 -4.51 1.33
C MET A 36 -1.84 -5.80 0.54
N GLU A 37 -2.96 -6.46 0.29
CA GLU A 37 -3.00 -7.75 -0.39
C GLU A 37 -3.44 -7.57 -1.84
N PHE A 38 -2.70 -8.20 -2.75
CA PHE A 38 -3.00 -8.22 -4.18
C PHE A 38 -3.11 -9.66 -4.64
N GLY A 39 -4.04 -9.92 -5.56
CA GLY A 39 -4.11 -11.19 -6.29
C GLY A 39 -2.96 -11.34 -7.29
N SER A 40 -2.68 -12.57 -7.68
CA SER A 40 -1.66 -12.95 -8.68
C SER A 40 -1.81 -12.29 -10.04
N SER A 41 -3.00 -11.78 -10.38
CA SER A 41 -3.27 -11.10 -11.66
C SER A 41 -2.66 -9.70 -11.76
N VAL A 42 -2.09 -9.16 -10.67
CA VAL A 42 -1.50 -7.82 -10.65
C VAL A 42 0.03 -7.94 -10.72
N THR A 43 0.68 -7.15 -11.58
CA THR A 43 2.14 -7.12 -11.69
C THR A 43 2.78 -6.28 -10.58
N GLU A 44 4.03 -6.55 -10.21
CA GLU A 44 4.73 -5.79 -9.15
C GLU A 44 4.83 -4.31 -9.46
N GLY A 45 5.11 -3.95 -10.72
CA GLY A 45 5.17 -2.55 -11.14
C GLY A 45 3.84 -1.82 -10.87
N ARG A 46 2.72 -2.49 -11.13
CA ARG A 46 1.38 -1.95 -10.86
C ARG A 46 1.09 -1.88 -9.36
N MET A 47 1.52 -2.86 -8.57
CA MET A 47 1.42 -2.82 -7.10
C MET A 47 2.19 -1.65 -6.50
N ARG A 48 3.44 -1.43 -6.93
CA ARG A 48 4.28 -0.33 -6.43
C ARG A 48 3.68 1.04 -6.71
N LEU A 49 3.03 1.18 -7.88
CA LEU A 49 2.37 2.42 -8.27
C LEU A 49 1.04 2.62 -7.52
N MET A 50 0.18 1.59 -7.44
CA MET A 50 -1.17 1.73 -6.90
C MET A 50 -1.25 1.63 -5.37
N ALA A 51 -0.44 0.80 -4.72
CA ALA A 51 -0.58 0.51 -3.29
C ALA A 51 -0.46 1.76 -2.39
N PRO A 52 0.52 2.68 -2.59
CA PRO A 52 0.59 3.91 -1.82
C PRO A 52 -0.63 4.82 -2.00
N MET A 53 -1.20 4.85 -3.20
CA MET A 53 -2.40 5.65 -3.49
C MET A 53 -3.64 5.07 -2.80
N LEU A 54 -3.79 3.75 -2.85
CA LEU A 54 -4.92 3.02 -2.26
C LEU A 54 -4.92 3.09 -0.73
N VAL A 55 -3.76 2.92 -0.09
CA VAL A 55 -3.62 3.06 1.38
C VAL A 55 -4.00 4.45 1.84
N LYS A 56 -3.49 5.49 1.15
CA LYS A 56 -3.82 6.89 1.48
C LYS A 56 -5.31 7.18 1.30
N LYS A 57 -5.93 6.63 0.25
CA LYS A 57 -7.38 6.76 -0.01
C LYS A 57 -8.20 6.06 1.08
N ALA A 58 -7.82 4.85 1.51
CA ALA A 58 -8.48 4.12 2.57
C ALA A 58 -8.39 4.84 3.92
N HIS A 59 -7.22 5.39 4.27
CA HIS A 59 -7.03 6.19 5.48
C HIS A 59 -7.82 7.51 5.45
N LYS A 60 -7.85 8.19 4.32
CA LYS A 60 -8.67 9.41 4.16
C LYS A 60 -10.16 9.10 4.33
N LYS A 61 -10.65 7.98 3.78
CA LYS A 61 -12.06 7.56 3.90
C LYS A 61 -12.43 7.22 5.35
N ARG A 62 -11.54 6.56 6.11
CA ARG A 62 -11.77 6.24 7.53
C ARG A 62 -11.83 7.46 8.46
N ARG A 63 -11.09 8.53 8.17
CA ARG A 63 -11.16 9.78 8.97
C ARG A 63 -12.40 10.64 8.67
N GLY A 64 -13.18 10.30 7.63
CA GLY A 64 -14.43 10.98 7.27
C GLY A 64 -15.70 10.22 7.64
N ASN A 65 -15.58 9.08 8.33
CA ASN A 65 -16.72 8.27 8.80
C ASN A 65 -16.67 8.14 10.33
N VAL A 66 -16.62 9.28 11.01
CA VAL A 66 -17.13 9.39 12.38
C VAL A 66 -18.59 9.79 12.21
N GLU A 67 -19.46 8.77 12.24
CA GLU A 67 -20.86 8.94 12.62
C GLU A 67 -20.94 8.93 14.16
#